data_AF-A0A534GXF3-F1
#
_entry.id   AF-A0A534GXF3-F1
#
_cell.length_a   1.000
_cell.length_b   1.000
_cell.length_c   1.000
_cell.angle_alpha   90.00
_cell.angle_beta   90.00
_cell.angle_gamma   90.00
#
_symmetry.space_group_name_H-M   'P 1'
#
loop_
_entity.id
_entity.type
_entity.pdbx_description
1 polymer ?
#
loop_
_entity_poly.entity_id
_entity_poly.type
_entity_poly.pdbx_seq_one_letter_code
_entity_poly.pdbx_strand_id
1 'polypeptide(L)'
;MVFMGLRLPAILAAAVCVAGCSLVSLKTPERPLSNRDLNARILTREFSYHFIAAVGQCADDMGAGETDPEVLTRALRWKIAAATESQRAASRISPMMSLLDTWALTAQMRAFLSPGQAGGELFGSHQEAALALAGELDKEAQALARRLTASNEFDEYQRFVDAYVRDQPLASLEFVRPSVLERWSAAHGGGARLVDSMGTIPEAMTDVSDRLKMSSDALALQTLWRTQLALREAGYSGDDIRAAL
;
A
#
# COMPACT_ATOMS: atom_id res chain seq x y z
N MET A 1 37.90 39.02 -46.20
CA MET A 1 37.52 37.59 -46.28
C MET A 1 38.39 36.77 -45.32
N VAL A 2 38.32 37.02 -44.00
CA VAL A 2 39.12 36.30 -42.97
C VAL A 2 38.37 36.32 -41.63
N PHE A 3 37.13 35.84 -41.55
CA PHE A 3 36.42 35.72 -40.24
C PHE A 3 35.41 34.56 -40.17
N MET A 4 35.52 33.57 -41.07
CA MET A 4 34.59 32.42 -41.14
C MET A 4 35.30 31.06 -40.98
N GLY A 5 36.52 31.02 -40.42
CA GLY A 5 37.28 29.78 -40.25
C GLY A 5 37.43 29.32 -38.79
N LEU A 6 37.33 30.23 -37.83
CA LEU A 6 37.70 29.97 -36.43
C LEU A 6 36.51 29.60 -35.50
N ARG A 7 35.28 29.64 -36.01
CA ARG A 7 34.08 29.29 -35.22
C ARG A 7 33.66 27.83 -35.34
N LEU A 8 33.95 27.17 -36.48
CA LEU A 8 33.68 25.75 -36.65
C LEU A 8 34.47 24.84 -35.69
N PRO A 9 35.79 25.01 -35.50
CA PRO A 9 36.55 24.10 -34.63
C PRO A 9 36.19 24.28 -33.14
N ALA A 10 35.82 25.50 -32.72
CA ALA A 10 35.38 25.77 -31.35
C ALA A 10 34.00 25.17 -31.04
N ILE A 11 33.07 25.18 -32.01
CA ILE A 11 31.76 24.56 -31.87
C ILE A 11 31.87 23.02 -31.90
N LEU A 12 32.76 22.47 -32.73
CA LEU A 12 33.01 21.02 -32.78
C LEU A 12 33.66 20.51 -31.48
N ALA A 13 34.60 21.27 -30.90
CA ALA A 13 35.24 20.91 -29.63
C ALA A 13 34.25 20.98 -28.45
N ALA A 14 33.34 21.95 -28.43
CA ALA A 14 32.29 22.04 -27.41
C ALA A 14 31.26 20.88 -27.50
N ALA A 15 30.95 20.40 -28.72
CA ALA A 15 30.06 19.27 -28.92
C ALA A 15 30.65 17.93 -28.43
N VAL A 16 31.98 17.75 -28.51
CA VAL A 16 32.66 16.54 -28.00
C VAL A 16 32.65 16.48 -26.47
N CYS A 17 32.65 17.62 -25.78
CA CYS A 17 32.56 17.66 -24.32
C CYS A 17 31.18 17.24 -23.76
N VAL A 18 30.10 17.37 -24.55
CA VAL A 18 28.75 16.92 -24.14
C VAL A 18 28.54 15.41 -24.35
N ALA A 19 29.34 14.79 -25.22
CA ALA A 19 29.37 13.33 -25.37
C ALA A 19 30.20 12.61 -24.28
N GLY A 20 30.88 13.37 -23.42
CA GLY A 20 31.77 12.89 -22.36
C GLY A 20 31.14 12.80 -20.97
N CYS A 21 29.81 12.82 -20.85
CA CYS A 21 29.14 12.39 -19.62
C CYS A 21 29.41 10.90 -19.44
N SER A 22 30.54 10.62 -18.78
CA SER A 22 30.95 9.33 -18.29
C SER A 22 29.73 8.56 -17.84
N LEU A 23 29.42 7.49 -18.58
CA LEU A 23 28.54 6.43 -18.14
C LEU A 23 29.26 5.78 -16.96
N VAL A 24 29.19 6.43 -15.80
CA VAL A 24 29.56 5.84 -14.53
C VAL A 24 28.56 4.71 -14.34
N SER A 25 28.93 3.54 -14.88
CA SER A 25 28.32 2.27 -14.56
C SER A 25 28.71 2.00 -13.11
N LEU A 26 27.96 2.60 -12.20
CA LEU A 26 27.81 2.08 -10.85
C LEU A 26 27.23 0.68 -11.05
N LYS A 27 28.12 -0.30 -11.26
CA LYS A 27 27.81 -1.72 -11.13
C LYS A 27 27.55 -1.96 -9.65
N THR A 28 26.40 -1.48 -9.18
CA THR A 28 25.77 -2.06 -8.01
C THR A 28 25.68 -3.55 -8.33
N PRO A 29 26.23 -4.46 -7.51
CA PRO A 29 26.18 -5.88 -7.81
C PRO A 29 24.71 -6.31 -7.90
N GLU A 30 24.19 -6.42 -9.12
CA GLU A 30 22.86 -6.92 -9.38
C GLU A 30 22.80 -8.36 -8.88
N ARG A 31 21.93 -8.59 -7.91
CA ARG A 31 21.65 -9.93 -7.38
C ARG A 31 20.19 -10.21 -7.66
N PRO A 32 19.86 -11.36 -8.28
CA PRO A 32 18.48 -11.80 -8.38
C PRO A 32 17.81 -11.81 -7.02
N LEU A 33 16.53 -11.49 -6.98
CA LEU A 33 15.77 -11.62 -5.75
C LEU A 33 15.73 -13.08 -5.32
N SER A 34 15.70 -13.31 -4.02
CA SER A 34 15.50 -14.67 -3.53
C SER A 34 14.10 -15.17 -3.92
N ASN A 35 13.93 -16.49 -4.08
CA ASN A 35 12.60 -17.08 -4.29
C ASN A 35 11.60 -16.66 -3.20
N ARG A 36 12.09 -16.46 -1.96
CA ARG A 36 11.29 -15.96 -0.85
C ARG A 36 10.80 -14.54 -1.12
N ASP A 37 11.67 -13.63 -1.53
CA ASP A 37 11.31 -12.24 -1.81
C ASP A 37 10.38 -12.11 -3.02
N LEU A 38 10.60 -12.91 -4.07
CA LEU A 38 9.69 -12.98 -5.22
C LEU A 38 8.30 -13.47 -4.81
N ASN A 39 8.24 -14.57 -4.04
CA ASN A 39 6.98 -15.08 -3.50
C ASN A 39 6.29 -14.05 -2.61
N ALA A 40 7.01 -13.41 -1.69
CA ALA A 40 6.47 -12.37 -0.83
C ALA A 40 5.88 -11.21 -1.64
N ARG A 41 6.57 -10.77 -2.70
CA ARG A 41 6.07 -9.70 -3.58
C ARG A 41 4.78 -10.10 -4.27
N ILE A 42 4.76 -11.26 -4.93
CA ILE A 42 3.59 -11.73 -5.70
C ILE A 42 2.39 -11.92 -4.76
N LEU A 43 2.58 -12.64 -3.67
CA LEU A 43 1.48 -13.03 -2.79
C LEU A 43 0.94 -11.87 -1.96
N THR A 44 1.79 -10.93 -1.55
CA THR A 44 1.33 -9.74 -0.83
C THR A 44 0.51 -8.82 -1.74
N ARG A 45 0.87 -8.73 -3.04
CA ARG A 45 0.09 -7.97 -4.02
C ARG A 45 -1.25 -8.63 -4.30
N GLU A 46 -1.25 -9.95 -4.49
CA GLU A 46 -2.50 -10.71 -4.67
C GLU A 46 -3.41 -10.56 -3.45
N PHE A 47 -2.84 -10.69 -2.24
CA PHE A 47 -3.57 -10.43 -1.01
C PHE A 47 -4.13 -9.01 -0.95
N SER A 48 -3.40 -8.00 -1.41
CA SER A 48 -3.93 -6.62 -1.46
C SER A 48 -5.13 -6.49 -2.38
N TYR A 49 -5.16 -7.17 -3.54
CA TYR A 49 -6.34 -7.16 -4.39
C TYR A 49 -7.53 -7.83 -3.70
N HIS A 50 -7.30 -8.99 -3.06
CA HIS A 50 -8.32 -9.68 -2.27
C HIS A 50 -8.86 -8.79 -1.13
N PHE A 51 -7.98 -8.20 -0.33
CA PHE A 51 -8.31 -7.30 0.77
C PHE A 51 -9.20 -6.14 0.30
N ILE A 52 -8.81 -5.46 -0.79
CA ILE A 52 -9.56 -4.31 -1.33
C ILE A 52 -10.95 -4.74 -1.79
N ALA A 53 -11.04 -5.87 -2.50
CA ALA A 53 -12.31 -6.42 -2.96
C ALA A 53 -13.22 -6.82 -1.79
N ALA A 54 -12.68 -7.49 -0.77
CA ALA A 54 -13.44 -7.97 0.38
C ALA A 54 -13.97 -6.82 1.24
N VAL A 55 -13.13 -5.83 1.57
CA VAL A 55 -13.57 -4.62 2.28
C VAL A 55 -14.58 -3.85 1.45
N GLY A 56 -14.35 -3.75 0.14
CA GLY A 56 -15.26 -3.07 -0.77
C GLY A 56 -16.65 -3.70 -0.81
N GLN A 57 -16.70 -5.02 -0.97
CA GLN A 57 -17.96 -5.78 -0.97
C GLN A 57 -18.68 -5.64 0.37
N CYS A 58 -17.95 -5.78 1.49
CA CYS A 58 -18.56 -5.64 2.81
C CYS A 58 -19.17 -4.25 3.03
N ALA A 59 -18.47 -3.18 2.64
CA ALA A 59 -19.01 -1.82 2.71
C ALA A 59 -20.21 -1.60 1.77
N ASP A 60 -20.21 -2.22 0.58
CA ASP A 60 -21.34 -2.14 -0.35
C ASP A 60 -22.57 -2.91 0.16
N ASP A 61 -22.35 -4.06 0.80
CA ASP A 61 -23.40 -4.87 1.44
C ASP A 61 -24.04 -4.13 2.62
N MET A 62 -23.27 -3.38 3.40
CA MET A 62 -23.82 -2.45 4.40
C MET A 62 -24.76 -1.45 3.73
N GLY A 63 -24.35 -0.90 2.59
CA GLY A 63 -25.12 0.09 1.86
C GLY A 63 -26.43 -0.40 1.25
N ALA A 64 -26.62 -1.71 1.07
CA ALA A 64 -27.79 -2.27 0.39
C ALA A 64 -29.09 -2.21 1.21
N GLY A 65 -29.00 -2.09 2.54
CA GLY A 65 -30.15 -2.04 3.45
C GLY A 65 -30.09 -0.93 4.50
N GLU A 66 -29.00 -0.18 4.55
CA GLU A 66 -28.80 0.90 5.51
C GLU A 66 -29.44 2.21 5.03
N THR A 67 -30.07 2.92 5.96
CA THR A 67 -30.72 4.22 5.72
C THR A 67 -30.07 5.36 6.50
N ASP A 68 -29.26 5.07 7.52
CA ASP A 68 -28.51 6.06 8.26
C ASP A 68 -27.40 6.68 7.37
N PRO A 69 -27.51 7.98 7.03
CA PRO A 69 -26.53 8.65 6.17
C PRO A 69 -25.12 8.65 6.77
N GLU A 70 -24.98 8.65 8.11
CA GLU A 70 -23.68 8.63 8.76
C GLU A 70 -23.00 7.28 8.61
N VAL A 71 -23.73 6.17 8.79
CA VAL A 71 -23.20 4.81 8.60
C VAL A 71 -22.76 4.62 7.15
N LEU A 72 -23.58 5.04 6.18
CA LEU A 72 -23.23 4.96 4.77
C LEU A 72 -21.97 5.78 4.43
N THR A 73 -21.84 6.98 4.99
CA THR A 73 -20.67 7.84 4.80
C THR A 73 -19.43 7.23 5.45
N ARG A 74 -19.56 6.67 6.66
CA ARG A 74 -18.47 5.97 7.36
C ARG A 74 -18.04 4.72 6.60
N ALA A 75 -18.96 3.93 6.07
CA ALA A 75 -18.65 2.75 5.26
C ALA A 75 -17.83 3.12 4.02
N LEU A 76 -18.18 4.22 3.35
CA LEU A 76 -17.44 4.71 2.20
C LEU A 76 -16.05 5.24 2.58
N ARG A 77 -15.93 5.98 3.68
CA ARG A 77 -14.63 6.42 4.21
C ARG A 77 -13.73 5.25 4.57
N TRP A 78 -14.28 4.22 5.23
CA TRP A 78 -13.58 2.99 5.55
C TRP A 78 -13.05 2.29 4.29
N LYS A 79 -13.92 2.07 3.30
CA LYS A 79 -13.57 1.45 2.01
C LYS A 79 -12.43 2.19 1.31
N ILE A 80 -12.49 3.52 1.26
CA ILE A 80 -11.45 4.35 0.65
C ILE A 80 -10.12 4.21 1.40
N ALA A 81 -10.12 4.39 2.72
CA ALA A 81 -8.90 4.39 3.51
C ALA A 81 -8.25 3.01 3.58
N ALA A 82 -9.04 1.95 3.76
CA ALA A 82 -8.57 0.57 3.74
C ALA A 82 -7.91 0.25 2.39
N ALA A 83 -8.54 0.66 1.28
CA ALA A 83 -7.96 0.42 -0.04
C ALA A 83 -6.67 1.23 -0.29
N THR A 84 -6.63 2.50 0.15
CA THR A 84 -5.42 3.33 0.05
C THR A 84 -4.25 2.72 0.82
N GLU A 85 -4.48 2.36 2.09
CA GLU A 85 -3.40 1.84 2.93
C GLU A 85 -2.97 0.42 2.52
N SER A 86 -3.89 -0.42 2.03
CA SER A 86 -3.54 -1.76 1.52
C SER A 86 -2.58 -1.66 0.34
N GLN A 87 -2.87 -0.79 -0.62
CA GLN A 87 -1.98 -0.59 -1.77
C GLN A 87 -0.64 0.00 -1.36
N ARG A 88 -0.66 0.98 -0.44
CA ARG A 88 0.56 1.58 0.10
C ARG A 88 1.45 0.54 0.79
N ALA A 89 0.85 -0.36 1.57
CA ALA A 89 1.56 -1.44 2.24
C ALA A 89 2.14 -2.45 1.23
N ALA A 90 1.34 -2.89 0.27
CA ALA A 90 1.76 -3.89 -0.72
C ALA A 90 2.77 -3.37 -1.77
N SER A 91 2.84 -2.05 -1.97
CA SER A 91 3.70 -1.40 -2.97
C SER A 91 5.08 -0.97 -2.44
N ARG A 92 5.53 -1.41 -1.26
CA ARG A 92 6.88 -1.09 -0.78
C ARG A 92 7.98 -1.75 -1.63
N ILE A 93 9.18 -1.18 -1.57
CA ILE A 93 10.37 -1.66 -2.32
C ILE A 93 10.82 -3.03 -1.81
N SER A 94 10.90 -3.21 -0.48
CA SER A 94 11.28 -4.48 0.12
C SER A 94 10.08 -5.42 0.22
N PRO A 95 10.09 -6.59 -0.45
CA PRO A 95 8.96 -7.51 -0.45
C PRO A 95 8.56 -8.02 0.93
N MET A 96 9.55 -8.36 1.76
CA MET A 96 9.29 -8.81 3.14
C MET A 96 8.76 -7.68 4.03
N MET A 97 9.16 -6.44 3.78
CA MET A 97 8.60 -5.28 4.50
C MET A 97 7.21 -4.90 3.98
N SER A 98 6.89 -5.14 2.70
CA SER A 98 5.51 -5.05 2.21
C SER A 98 4.63 -6.05 2.95
N LEU A 99 5.06 -7.31 3.05
CA LEU A 99 4.35 -8.37 3.77
C LEU A 99 4.10 -8.00 5.24
N LEU A 100 5.16 -7.54 5.94
CA LEU A 100 5.04 -7.12 7.33
C LEU A 100 4.11 -5.92 7.50
N ASP A 101 4.16 -4.95 6.59
CA ASP A 101 3.28 -3.79 6.64
C ASP A 101 1.81 -4.14 6.36
N THR A 102 1.58 -5.04 5.41
CA THR A 102 0.24 -5.57 5.12
C THR A 102 -0.34 -6.30 6.33
N TRP A 103 0.46 -7.11 7.02
CA TRP A 103 0.01 -7.77 8.24
C TRP A 103 -0.23 -6.76 9.39
N ALA A 104 0.65 -5.78 9.56
CA ALA A 104 0.42 -4.73 10.55
C ALA A 104 -0.87 -3.94 10.28
N LEU A 105 -1.18 -3.66 9.01
CA LEU A 105 -2.41 -2.98 8.61
C LEU A 105 -3.66 -3.80 8.96
N THR A 106 -3.70 -5.09 8.65
CA THR A 106 -4.87 -5.94 8.94
C THR A 106 -5.07 -6.09 10.45
N ALA A 107 -3.99 -6.29 11.21
CA ALA A 107 -4.04 -6.34 12.67
C ALA A 107 -4.52 -5.02 13.29
N GLN A 108 -4.06 -3.87 12.78
CA GLN A 108 -4.52 -2.55 13.20
C GLN A 108 -5.99 -2.31 12.87
N MET A 109 -6.45 -2.72 11.68
CA MET A 109 -7.85 -2.57 11.29
C MET A 109 -8.77 -3.41 12.18
N ARG A 110 -8.38 -4.66 12.48
CA ARG A 110 -9.12 -5.51 13.43
C ARG A 110 -9.16 -4.89 14.82
N ALA A 111 -8.03 -4.37 15.31
CA ALA A 111 -7.97 -3.69 16.60
C ALA A 111 -8.88 -2.46 16.60
N PHE A 112 -8.80 -1.60 15.58
CA PHE A 112 -9.61 -0.40 15.45
C PHE A 112 -11.12 -0.66 15.49
N LEU A 113 -11.59 -1.73 14.84
CA LEU A 113 -13.01 -2.11 14.78
C LEU A 113 -13.48 -2.93 15.99
N SER A 114 -12.58 -3.29 16.90
CA SER A 114 -12.93 -4.08 18.09
C SER A 114 -13.75 -3.25 19.10
N PRO A 115 -14.60 -3.89 19.91
CA PRO A 115 -15.39 -3.19 20.92
C PRO A 115 -14.55 -2.34 21.87
N GLY A 116 -15.01 -1.13 22.17
CA GLY A 116 -14.31 -0.17 23.05
C GLY A 116 -13.11 0.54 22.41
N GLN A 117 -12.85 0.32 21.12
CA GLN A 117 -11.84 1.05 20.35
C GLN A 117 -12.48 2.18 19.53
N ALA A 118 -11.66 3.08 18.97
CA ALA A 118 -12.15 4.28 18.27
C ALA A 118 -13.10 3.98 17.09
N GLY A 119 -12.97 2.80 16.47
CA GLY A 119 -13.83 2.33 15.39
C GLY A 119 -14.90 1.32 15.80
N GLY A 120 -15.04 1.03 17.09
CA GLY A 120 -15.80 -0.12 17.61
C GLY A 120 -17.32 0.01 17.52
N GLU A 121 -17.85 1.17 17.14
CA GLU A 121 -19.29 1.46 17.08
C GLU A 121 -19.68 2.33 15.86
N LEU A 122 -18.85 2.35 14.82
CA LEU A 122 -19.03 3.26 13.68
C LEU A 122 -20.14 2.84 12.72
N PHE A 123 -20.46 1.54 12.65
CA PHE A 123 -21.31 0.97 11.60
C PHE A 123 -22.66 0.44 12.10
N GLY A 124 -23.10 0.80 13.30
CA GLY A 124 -24.40 0.38 13.83
C GLY A 124 -24.57 -1.14 13.84
N SER A 125 -25.67 -1.64 13.25
CA SER A 125 -25.94 -3.08 13.12
C SER A 125 -24.93 -3.84 12.26
N HIS A 126 -24.12 -3.15 11.47
CA HIS A 126 -23.12 -3.75 10.59
C HIS A 126 -21.73 -3.88 11.24
N GLN A 127 -21.56 -3.42 12.48
CA GLN A 127 -20.27 -3.43 13.17
C GLN A 127 -19.67 -4.83 13.30
N GLU A 128 -20.51 -5.83 13.60
CA GLU A 128 -20.07 -7.22 13.75
C GLU A 128 -19.52 -7.78 12.42
N ALA A 129 -20.19 -7.48 11.30
CA ALA A 129 -19.74 -7.91 9.98
C ALA A 129 -18.39 -7.27 9.60
N ALA A 130 -18.22 -5.97 9.88
CA ALA A 130 -16.96 -5.27 9.65
C ALA A 130 -15.81 -5.87 10.47
N LEU A 131 -16.06 -6.15 11.75
CA LEU A 131 -15.08 -6.75 12.67
C LEU A 131 -14.74 -8.20 12.26
N ALA A 132 -15.74 -8.99 11.86
CA ALA A 132 -15.55 -10.35 11.39
C ALA A 132 -14.65 -10.40 10.16
N LEU A 133 -14.93 -9.55 9.16
CA LEU A 133 -14.08 -9.43 7.97
C LEU A 133 -12.64 -9.01 8.33
N ALA A 134 -12.47 -8.00 9.18
CA ALA A 134 -11.14 -7.58 9.62
C ALA A 134 -10.41 -8.70 10.37
N GLY A 135 -11.14 -9.53 11.11
CA GLY A 135 -10.70 -10.76 11.74
C GLY A 135 -10.11 -11.77 10.76
N GLU A 136 -10.83 -12.08 9.70
CA GLU A 136 -10.38 -13.03 8.67
C GLU A 136 -9.18 -12.50 7.90
N LEU A 137 -9.19 -11.23 7.50
CA LEU A 137 -8.05 -10.61 6.79
C LEU A 137 -6.78 -10.57 7.64
N ASP A 138 -6.88 -10.37 8.97
CA ASP A 138 -5.74 -10.47 9.88
C ASP A 138 -5.17 -11.90 9.94
N LYS A 139 -6.05 -12.91 10.09
CA LYS A 139 -5.64 -14.32 10.09
C LYS A 139 -4.96 -14.72 8.79
N GLU A 140 -5.49 -14.30 7.66
CA GLU A 140 -4.92 -14.59 6.34
C GLU A 140 -3.56 -13.93 6.13
N ALA A 141 -3.40 -12.67 6.52
CA ALA A 141 -2.12 -11.97 6.45
C ALA A 141 -1.08 -12.63 7.37
N GLN A 142 -1.46 -13.02 8.59
CA GLN A 142 -0.62 -13.79 9.50
C GLN A 142 -0.21 -15.14 8.88
N ALA A 143 -1.15 -15.86 8.28
CA ALA A 143 -0.88 -17.15 7.64
C ALA A 143 0.08 -17.00 6.45
N LEU A 144 -0.09 -15.94 5.65
CA LEU A 144 0.84 -15.60 4.57
C LEU A 144 2.24 -15.30 5.12
N ALA A 145 2.34 -14.51 6.19
CA ALA A 145 3.62 -14.22 6.83
C ALA A 145 4.29 -15.49 7.36
N ARG A 146 3.56 -16.36 8.05
CA ARG A 146 4.04 -17.64 8.56
C ARG A 146 4.54 -18.57 7.46
N ARG A 147 3.91 -18.56 6.28
CA ARG A 147 4.34 -19.38 5.14
C ARG A 147 5.68 -18.94 4.54
N LEU A 148 6.01 -17.66 4.66
CA LEU A 148 7.15 -17.03 3.98
C LEU A 148 8.34 -16.76 4.89
N THR A 149 8.22 -17.00 6.20
CA THR A 149 9.25 -16.73 7.20
C THR A 149 9.64 -18.01 7.92
N ALA A 150 10.88 -18.05 8.42
CA ALA A 150 11.27 -19.09 9.38
C ALA A 150 10.58 -18.84 10.73
N SER A 151 10.40 -19.87 11.57
CA SER A 151 9.64 -19.74 12.83
C SER A 151 10.17 -18.62 13.74
N ASN A 152 11.48 -18.48 13.87
CA ASN A 152 12.09 -17.41 14.67
C ASN A 152 11.86 -16.00 14.12
N GLU A 153 11.90 -15.85 12.78
CA GLU A 153 11.60 -14.60 12.08
C GLU A 153 10.10 -14.26 12.18
N PHE A 154 9.23 -15.27 12.07
CA PHE A 154 7.81 -15.12 12.31
C PHE A 154 7.51 -14.61 13.72
N ASP A 155 8.14 -15.19 14.74
CA ASP A 155 7.96 -14.77 16.14
C ASP A 155 8.47 -13.35 16.40
N GLU A 156 9.49 -12.90 15.66
CA GLU A 156 9.96 -11.52 15.68
C GLU A 156 8.95 -10.58 15.01
N TYR A 157 8.43 -10.95 13.84
CA TYR A 157 7.38 -10.21 13.15
C TYR A 157 6.12 -10.09 13.99
N GLN A 158 5.68 -11.18 14.63
CA GLN A 158 4.53 -11.18 15.53
C GLN A 158 4.72 -10.18 16.67
N ARG A 159 5.85 -10.26 17.39
CA ARG A 159 6.15 -9.34 18.49
C ARG A 159 6.18 -7.89 18.04
N PHE A 160 6.74 -7.64 16.85
CA PHE A 160 6.74 -6.30 16.27
C PHE A 160 5.34 -5.82 15.91
N VAL A 161 4.53 -6.64 15.23
CA VAL A 161 3.15 -6.28 14.86
C VAL A 161 2.32 -5.98 16.11
N ASP A 162 2.40 -6.83 17.14
CA ASP A 162 1.69 -6.64 18.40
C ASP A 162 2.10 -5.32 19.08
N ALA A 163 3.40 -5.00 19.09
CA ALA A 163 3.89 -3.75 19.63
C ALA A 163 3.44 -2.54 18.78
N TYR A 164 3.54 -2.65 17.46
CA TYR A 164 3.19 -1.58 16.54
C TYR A 164 1.67 -1.25 16.59
N VAL A 165 0.80 -2.26 16.65
CA VAL A 165 -0.66 -2.08 16.79
C VAL A 165 -1.00 -1.35 18.09
N ARG A 166 -0.36 -1.75 19.20
CA ARG A 166 -0.56 -1.13 20.51
C ARG A 166 -0.06 0.31 20.55
N ASP A 167 1.12 0.56 20.00
CA ASP A 167 1.81 1.84 20.13
C ASP A 167 1.36 2.86 19.07
N GLN A 168 0.82 2.40 17.94
CA GLN A 168 0.33 3.21 16.82
C GLN A 168 -1.10 2.78 16.43
N PRO A 169 -2.10 2.90 17.33
CA PRO A 169 -3.47 2.53 17.00
C PRO A 169 -4.04 3.44 15.89
N LEU A 170 -4.93 2.92 15.06
CA LEU A 170 -5.70 3.77 14.15
C LEU A 170 -6.68 4.59 14.98
N ALA A 171 -6.70 5.91 14.76
CA ALA A 171 -7.55 6.82 15.52
C ALA A 171 -8.86 7.16 14.79
N SER A 172 -8.92 6.97 13.48
CA SER A 172 -10.04 7.38 12.63
C SER A 172 -10.10 6.54 11.36
N LEU A 173 -11.19 6.71 10.59
CA LEU A 173 -11.38 6.14 9.26
C LEU A 173 -10.45 6.69 8.18
N GLU A 174 -9.49 7.56 8.52
CA GLU A 174 -8.46 8.01 7.58
C GLU A 174 -7.27 7.04 7.51
N PHE A 175 -7.17 6.14 8.49
CA PHE A 175 -6.09 5.15 8.63
C PHE A 175 -4.68 5.77 8.61
N VAL A 176 -4.52 7.00 9.10
CA VAL A 176 -3.23 7.67 9.21
C VAL A 176 -2.32 6.87 10.15
N ARG A 177 -1.23 6.34 9.61
CA ARG A 177 -0.30 5.45 10.32
C ARG A 177 1.15 5.67 9.89
N PRO A 178 2.13 5.61 10.83
CA PRO A 178 3.54 5.73 10.49
C PRO A 178 4.06 4.59 9.62
N SER A 179 5.21 4.79 8.97
CA SER A 179 5.84 3.76 8.15
C SER A 179 6.29 2.56 8.99
N VAL A 180 5.76 1.36 8.70
CA VAL A 180 6.25 0.10 9.31
C VAL A 180 7.73 -0.11 9.06
N LEU A 181 8.21 0.16 7.84
CA LEU A 181 9.62 0.04 7.50
C LEU A 181 10.52 0.90 8.41
N GLU A 182 10.10 2.14 8.66
CA GLU A 182 10.87 3.07 9.51
C GLU A 182 10.90 2.58 10.95
N ARG A 183 9.74 2.18 11.49
CA ARG A 183 9.61 1.65 12.86
C ARG A 183 10.38 0.34 13.04
N TRP A 184 10.30 -0.56 12.06
CA TRP A 184 11.06 -1.80 12.04
C TRP A 184 12.56 -1.52 12.04
N SER A 185 13.03 -0.62 11.17
CA SER A 185 14.42 -0.23 11.09
C SER A 185 14.94 0.38 12.40
N ALA A 186 14.16 1.25 13.04
CA ALA A 186 14.50 1.84 14.34
C ALA A 186 14.62 0.78 15.45
N ALA A 187 13.72 -0.22 15.47
CA ALA A 187 13.76 -1.30 16.44
C ALA A 187 14.94 -2.27 16.24
N HIS A 188 15.44 -2.41 15.01
CA HIS A 188 16.49 -3.38 14.63
C HIS A 188 17.82 -2.72 14.21
N GLY A 189 18.08 -1.48 14.65
CA GLY A 189 19.39 -0.84 14.52
C GLY A 189 19.78 -0.40 13.11
N GLY A 190 18.83 -0.09 12.22
CA GLY A 190 19.11 0.55 10.92
C GLY A 190 19.63 -0.38 9.81
N GLY A 191 19.66 -1.70 10.04
CA GLY A 191 20.43 -2.66 9.24
C GLY A 191 19.77 -3.21 7.96
N ALA A 192 18.53 -2.82 7.63
CA ALA A 192 17.91 -3.32 6.40
C ALA A 192 18.56 -2.63 5.18
N ARG A 193 19.46 -3.34 4.46
CA ARG A 193 19.98 -2.88 3.18
C ARG A 193 18.85 -2.91 2.14
N LEU A 194 18.10 -1.81 2.04
CA LEU A 194 17.02 -1.64 1.08
C LEU A 194 17.48 -1.83 -0.38
N VAL A 195 18.76 -1.60 -0.66
CA VAL A 195 19.39 -1.81 -1.97
C VAL A 195 19.35 -3.27 -2.41
N ASP A 196 19.42 -4.23 -1.49
CA ASP A 196 19.39 -5.67 -1.82
C ASP A 196 17.97 -6.13 -2.21
N SER A 197 16.95 -5.29 -1.99
CA SER A 197 15.55 -5.57 -2.34
C SER A 197 15.16 -5.15 -3.75
N MET A 198 16.06 -4.52 -4.52
CA MET A 198 15.76 -4.05 -5.87
C MET A 198 15.78 -5.18 -6.92
N GLY A 199 16.61 -6.20 -6.70
CA GLY A 199 16.84 -7.25 -7.70
C GLY A 199 17.74 -6.79 -8.85
N THR A 200 17.71 -7.56 -9.94
CA THR A 200 18.30 -7.23 -11.24
C THR A 200 17.52 -6.12 -11.96
N ILE A 201 18.11 -5.48 -12.96
CA ILE A 201 17.40 -4.46 -13.77
C ILE A 201 16.09 -4.98 -14.38
N PRO A 202 16.02 -6.18 -14.99
CA PRO A 202 14.77 -6.72 -15.49
C PRO A 202 13.71 -6.90 -14.39
N GLU A 203 14.09 -7.44 -13.23
CA GLU A 203 13.17 -7.60 -12.08
C GLU A 203 12.66 -6.25 -11.58
N ALA A 204 13.52 -5.23 -11.54
CA ALA A 204 13.13 -3.87 -11.17
C ALA A 204 12.19 -3.22 -12.20
N MET A 205 12.40 -3.45 -13.50
CA MET A 205 11.51 -2.95 -14.55
C MET A 205 10.14 -3.62 -14.53
N THR A 206 10.08 -4.93 -14.29
CA THR A 206 8.83 -5.66 -14.04
C THR A 206 8.14 -5.11 -12.80
N ASP A 207 8.89 -4.88 -11.71
CA ASP A 207 8.37 -4.31 -10.47
C ASP A 207 7.74 -2.92 -10.67
N VAL A 208 8.38 -2.05 -11.44
CA VAL A 208 7.85 -0.73 -11.81
C VAL A 208 6.57 -0.86 -12.64
N SER A 209 6.57 -1.77 -13.62
CA SER A 209 5.41 -2.02 -14.48
C SER A 209 4.20 -2.51 -13.65
N ASP A 210 4.44 -3.44 -12.72
CA ASP A 210 3.40 -3.96 -11.83
C ASP A 210 2.83 -2.86 -10.92
N ARG A 211 3.69 -2.02 -10.32
CA ARG A 211 3.23 -0.90 -9.48
C ARG A 211 2.45 0.14 -10.26
N LEU A 212 2.86 0.42 -11.50
CA LEU A 212 2.11 1.30 -12.39
C LEU A 212 0.72 0.72 -12.67
N LYS A 213 0.63 -0.58 -12.96
CA LYS A 213 -0.65 -1.26 -13.13
C LYS A 213 -1.51 -1.15 -11.87
N MET A 214 -0.98 -1.52 -10.70
CA MET A 214 -1.67 -1.40 -9.41
C MET A 214 -2.17 0.02 -9.15
N SER A 215 -1.33 1.03 -9.42
CA SER A 215 -1.68 2.44 -9.22
C SER A 215 -2.78 2.91 -10.17
N SER A 216 -2.75 2.46 -11.43
CA SER A 216 -3.77 2.78 -12.43
C SER A 216 -5.13 2.17 -12.08
N ASP A 217 -5.15 0.88 -11.72
CA ASP A 217 -6.37 0.18 -11.32
C ASP A 217 -7.01 0.85 -10.09
N ALA A 218 -6.17 1.21 -9.12
CA ALA A 218 -6.59 1.91 -7.94
C ALA A 218 -7.09 3.33 -8.20
N LEU A 219 -6.45 4.08 -9.09
CA LEU A 219 -6.85 5.45 -9.39
C LEU A 219 -8.29 5.51 -9.90
N ALA A 220 -8.68 4.59 -10.77
CA ALA A 220 -10.05 4.51 -11.29
C ALA A 220 -11.06 4.25 -10.16
N LEU A 221 -10.84 3.19 -9.36
CA LEU A 221 -11.72 2.81 -8.27
C LEU A 221 -11.80 3.90 -7.17
N GLN A 222 -10.66 4.47 -6.78
CA GLN A 222 -10.63 5.51 -5.75
C GLN A 222 -11.25 6.81 -6.21
N THR A 223 -11.14 7.17 -7.48
CA THR A 223 -11.82 8.35 -8.03
C THR A 223 -13.33 8.17 -7.91
N LEU A 224 -13.85 7.01 -8.32
CA LEU A 224 -15.27 6.70 -8.19
C LEU A 224 -15.76 6.83 -6.74
N TRP A 225 -15.09 6.17 -5.80
CA TRP A 225 -15.52 6.18 -4.39
C TRP A 225 -15.37 7.55 -3.73
N ARG A 226 -14.32 8.31 -4.06
CA ARG A 226 -14.15 9.68 -3.54
C ARG A 226 -15.17 10.65 -4.12
N THR A 227 -15.56 10.49 -5.39
CA THR A 227 -16.68 11.25 -5.97
C THR A 227 -17.99 10.90 -5.28
N GLN A 228 -18.28 9.62 -5.06
CA GLN A 228 -19.44 9.19 -4.28
C GLN A 228 -19.45 9.83 -2.88
N LEU A 229 -18.28 9.90 -2.22
CA LEU A 229 -18.15 10.51 -0.90
C LEU A 229 -18.42 12.00 -0.95
N ALA A 230 -17.82 12.71 -1.91
CA ALA A 230 -18.03 14.14 -2.08
C ALA A 230 -19.49 14.49 -2.38
N LEU A 231 -20.18 13.69 -3.22
CA LEU A 231 -21.60 13.87 -3.50
C LEU A 231 -22.46 13.64 -2.24
N ARG A 232 -22.18 12.60 -1.44
CA ARG A 232 -22.87 12.36 -0.17
C ARG A 232 -22.65 13.51 0.82
N GLU A 233 -21.42 13.98 0.95
CA GLU A 233 -21.07 15.11 1.83
C GLU A 233 -21.72 16.43 1.37
N ALA A 234 -22.01 16.57 0.07
CA ALA A 234 -22.78 17.67 -0.49
C ALA A 234 -24.32 17.50 -0.35
N GLY A 235 -24.79 16.38 0.21
CA GLY A 235 -26.20 16.13 0.50
C GLY A 235 -27.00 15.40 -0.59
N TYR A 236 -26.33 14.85 -1.61
CA TYR A 236 -27.00 14.03 -2.63
C TYR A 236 -27.40 12.65 -2.08
N SER A 237 -28.60 12.18 -2.44
CA SER A 237 -29.08 10.86 -2.02
C SER A 237 -28.40 9.73 -2.80
N GLY A 238 -28.49 8.50 -2.30
CA GLY A 238 -27.92 7.33 -2.98
C GLY A 238 -28.50 7.09 -4.38
N ASP A 239 -29.75 7.50 -4.63
CA ASP A 239 -30.39 7.39 -5.94
C ASP A 239 -29.86 8.46 -6.90
N ASP A 240 -29.64 9.69 -6.42
CA ASP A 240 -29.04 10.77 -7.21
C ASP A 240 -27.62 10.40 -7.65
N ILE A 241 -26.85 9.77 -6.76
CA ILE A 241 -25.47 9.36 -7.02
C ILE A 241 -25.42 8.22 -8.04
N ARG A 242 -26.32 7.24 -7.95
CA ARG A 242 -26.41 6.15 -8.94
C ARG A 242 -26.88 6.61 -10.31
N ALA A 243 -27.68 7.68 -10.37
CA ALA A 243 -28.10 8.28 -11.65
C ALA A 243 -27.00 9.14 -12.30
N ALA A 244 -26.02 9.63 -11.53
CA ALA A 244 -24.97 10.53 -11.98
C ALA A 244 -23.65 9.84 -12.38
N LEU A 245 -23.46 8.57 -12.00
CA LEU A 245 -22.26 7.76 -12.24
C LEU A 245 -22.53 6.65 -13.24
#